data_AF-A0A6J1VVP9-F1
#
_entry.id   AF-A0A6J1VVP9-F1
#
_cell.length_a   1.000
_cell.length_b   1.000
_cell.length_c   1.000
_cell.angle_alpha   90.00
_cell.angle_beta   90.00
_cell.angle_gamma   90.00
#
_symmetry.space_group_name_H-M   'P 1'
#
loop_
_entity.id
_entity.type
_entity.pdbx_description
1 polymer ?
#
loop_
_entity_poly.entity_id
_entity_poly.type
_entity_poly.pdbx_seq_one_letter_code
_entity_poly.pdbx_strand_id
1 'polypeptide(L)'
;MRPTQKGKDFTKMLASPKEKTNLCNTALDNPSQRSKDQLIQAALKFLETDTICYRVEEPPALVELQKNEWDPVIEWAEKRYNVVIGSSTSIMGPTLPQSTKDTFISHLASYNSWALQGIEYMITQLKSLILSMSLVDKHLTVEQAVLLSRLEEEYQIQHWGNVEWAHDYERYDLRARTAAATLFVHLCLENSTIKHKLLQH
;
A
#
# COMPACT_ATOMS: atom_id res chain seq x y z
N MET A 1 31.63 -20.81 43.66
CA MET A 1 31.39 -19.54 42.96
C MET A 1 31.34 -19.80 41.47
N ARG A 2 30.16 -19.72 40.84
CA ARG A 2 30.02 -19.80 39.37
C ARG A 2 29.80 -18.38 38.84
N PRO A 3 30.38 -17.99 37.69
CA PRO A 3 30.29 -16.64 37.20
C PRO A 3 28.91 -16.36 36.59
N THR A 4 28.51 -15.11 36.81
CA THR A 4 27.32 -14.38 36.36
C THR A 4 26.99 -14.55 34.87
N GLN A 5 25.74 -14.94 34.58
CA GLN A 5 25.12 -14.79 33.26
C GLN A 5 24.93 -13.30 32.99
N LYS A 6 25.76 -12.75 32.09
CA LYS A 6 25.57 -11.41 31.51
C LYS A 6 24.24 -11.39 30.76
N GLY A 7 23.45 -10.35 31.03
CA GLY A 7 22.24 -10.03 30.28
C GLY A 7 22.53 -9.98 28.79
N LYS A 8 21.65 -10.62 28.01
CA LYS A 8 21.61 -10.43 26.57
C LYS A 8 21.02 -9.03 26.34
N ASP A 9 21.87 -8.10 25.91
CA ASP A 9 21.43 -6.81 25.36
C ASP A 9 20.62 -7.08 24.08
N PHE A 10 19.29 -7.08 24.22
CA PHE A 10 18.34 -7.19 23.10
C PHE A 10 18.25 -5.90 22.27
N THR A 11 18.95 -4.85 22.67
CA THR A 11 19.04 -3.54 21.98
C THR A 11 19.97 -3.55 20.76
N LYS A 12 20.74 -4.61 20.51
CA LYS A 12 21.57 -4.74 19.30
C LYS A 12 20.87 -5.33 18.07
N MET A 13 19.59 -5.68 18.19
CA MET A 13 18.75 -6.12 17.06
C MET A 13 17.96 -4.95 16.47
N LEU A 14 18.59 -3.79 16.32
CA LEU A 14 18.01 -2.66 15.62
C LEU A 14 19.04 -2.06 14.66
N ALA A 15 18.78 -2.27 13.37
CA ALA A 15 19.23 -1.49 12.24
C ALA A 15 20.70 -1.61 11.85
N SER A 16 21.05 -2.70 11.16
CA SER A 16 22.18 -2.67 10.23
C SER A 16 21.73 -2.18 8.84
N PRO A 17 22.54 -1.41 8.10
CA PRO A 17 22.22 -1.01 6.72
C PRO A 17 21.87 -2.19 5.79
N LYS A 18 22.40 -3.39 6.07
CA LYS A 18 22.09 -4.63 5.34
C LYS A 18 20.65 -5.10 5.52
N GLU A 19 20.00 -4.81 6.64
CA GLU A 19 18.58 -5.19 6.87
C GLU A 19 17.63 -4.37 6.00
N LYS A 20 17.97 -3.11 5.70
CA LYS A 20 17.20 -2.26 4.78
C LYS A 20 17.34 -2.74 3.33
N THR A 21 18.55 -3.16 2.94
CA THR A 21 18.78 -3.79 1.63
C THR A 21 18.07 -5.14 1.53
N ASN A 22 18.04 -5.93 2.60
CA ASN A 22 17.26 -7.18 2.63
C ASN A 22 15.75 -6.93 2.59
N LEU A 23 15.20 -5.92 3.26
CA LEU A 23 13.78 -5.57 3.15
C LEU A 23 13.40 -5.14 1.73
N CYS A 24 14.24 -4.32 1.07
CA CYS A 24 14.06 -4.00 -0.35
C CYS A 24 14.17 -5.25 -1.23
N ASN A 25 15.16 -6.12 -0.99
CA ASN A 25 15.36 -7.34 -1.77
C ASN A 25 14.24 -8.37 -1.53
N THR A 26 13.75 -8.54 -0.30
CA THR A 26 12.64 -9.46 0.03
C THR A 26 11.30 -8.94 -0.47
N ALA A 27 11.10 -7.61 -0.51
CA ALA A 27 9.91 -7.01 -1.11
C ALA A 27 9.87 -7.16 -2.65
N LEU A 28 11.03 -7.35 -3.29
CA LEU A 28 11.21 -7.22 -4.74
C LEU A 28 11.88 -8.40 -5.43
N ASP A 29 12.27 -9.43 -4.68
CA ASP A 29 12.59 -10.71 -5.27
C ASP A 29 11.39 -11.02 -6.16
N ASN A 30 11.65 -11.08 -7.47
CA ASN A 30 10.67 -11.43 -8.48
C ASN A 30 10.89 -12.90 -8.86
N PRO A 31 10.62 -13.86 -7.97
CA PRO A 31 10.66 -15.28 -8.31
C PRO A 31 9.49 -15.65 -9.23
N SER A 32 8.55 -14.72 -9.45
CA SER A 32 7.22 -15.04 -9.98
C SER A 32 7.18 -15.25 -11.49
N GLN A 33 8.17 -14.73 -12.25
CA GLN A 33 8.18 -14.73 -13.72
C GLN A 33 6.85 -14.24 -14.34
N ARG A 34 6.07 -13.44 -13.60
CA ARG A 34 4.74 -13.01 -14.02
C ARG A 34 4.84 -12.00 -15.17
N SER A 35 3.94 -12.16 -16.14
CA SER A 35 3.78 -11.19 -17.23
C SER A 35 3.17 -9.87 -16.71
N LYS A 36 3.32 -8.79 -17.46
CA LYS A 36 2.67 -7.50 -17.13
C LYS A 36 1.16 -7.67 -17.00
N ASP A 37 0.55 -8.42 -17.89
CA ASP A 37 -0.90 -8.66 -17.86
C ASP A 37 -1.32 -9.39 -16.58
N GLN A 38 -0.54 -10.40 -16.14
CA GLN A 38 -0.82 -11.10 -14.88
C GLN A 38 -0.75 -10.16 -13.67
N LEU A 39 0.20 -9.23 -13.66
CA LEU A 39 0.31 -8.23 -12.59
C LEU A 39 -0.86 -7.22 -12.62
N ILE A 40 -1.27 -6.75 -13.80
CA ILE A 40 -2.42 -5.84 -13.95
C ILE A 40 -3.71 -6.53 -13.48
N GLN A 41 -3.92 -7.79 -13.88
CA GLN A 41 -5.09 -8.53 -13.45
C GLN A 41 -5.09 -8.79 -11.94
N ALA A 42 -3.93 -9.04 -11.33
CA ALA A 42 -3.81 -9.15 -9.89
C ALA A 42 -4.17 -7.83 -9.19
N ALA A 43 -3.67 -6.70 -9.69
CA ALA A 43 -3.98 -5.37 -9.18
C ALA A 43 -5.48 -5.04 -9.28
N LEU A 44 -6.13 -5.37 -10.40
CA LEU A 44 -7.56 -5.10 -10.58
C LEU A 44 -8.47 -5.88 -9.61
N LYS A 45 -8.07 -7.07 -9.16
CA LYS A 45 -8.84 -7.81 -8.15
C LYS A 45 -8.97 -7.00 -6.86
N PHE A 46 -7.92 -6.26 -6.49
CA PHE A 46 -7.96 -5.38 -5.33
C PHE A 46 -8.78 -4.12 -5.55
N LEU A 47 -8.98 -3.67 -6.80
CA LEU A 47 -9.89 -2.55 -7.06
C LEU A 47 -11.33 -2.94 -6.75
N GLU A 48 -11.73 -4.17 -7.06
CA GLU A 48 -13.06 -4.70 -6.78
C GLU A 48 -13.31 -4.89 -5.28
N THR A 49 -12.26 -5.24 -4.54
CA THR A 49 -12.30 -5.48 -3.09
C THR A 49 -11.51 -4.44 -2.30
N ASP A 50 -11.44 -3.20 -2.79
CA ASP A 50 -10.53 -2.20 -2.22
C ASP A 50 -10.99 -1.82 -0.80
N THR A 51 -10.10 -1.96 0.18
CA THR A 51 -10.43 -1.78 1.61
C THR A 51 -11.18 -0.46 1.88
N ILE A 52 -10.79 0.64 1.24
CA ILE A 52 -11.38 1.96 1.51
C ILE A 52 -12.78 2.15 0.91
N CYS A 53 -13.20 1.23 0.04
CA CYS A 53 -14.50 1.26 -0.62
C CYS A 53 -15.60 0.53 0.17
N TYR A 54 -15.24 -0.31 1.15
CA TYR A 54 -16.18 -1.05 1.98
C TYR A 54 -16.38 -0.34 3.30
N ARG A 55 -17.62 0.06 3.59
CA ARG A 55 -17.98 0.89 4.75
C ARG A 55 -18.80 0.10 5.75
N VAL A 56 -18.63 0.42 7.02
CA VAL A 56 -19.48 -0.11 8.09
C VAL A 56 -20.70 0.79 8.29
N GLU A 57 -21.74 0.26 8.92
CA GLU A 57 -22.92 1.03 9.31
C GLU A 57 -22.93 1.38 10.81
N GLU A 58 -22.10 0.68 11.60
CA GLU A 58 -21.99 0.85 13.06
C GLU A 58 -20.57 0.52 13.53
N PRO A 59 -20.08 1.13 14.64
CA PRO A 59 -20.72 2.21 15.41
C PRO A 59 -20.65 3.56 14.69
N PRO A 60 -21.48 4.57 15.01
CA PRO A 60 -21.56 5.82 14.25
C PRO A 60 -20.25 6.60 14.22
N ALA A 61 -19.46 6.51 15.30
CA ALA A 61 -18.13 7.12 15.36
C ALA A 61 -17.16 6.53 14.34
N LEU A 62 -17.23 5.22 14.05
CA LEU A 62 -16.40 4.59 13.02
C LEU A 62 -16.91 4.93 11.62
N VAL A 63 -18.23 5.03 11.43
CA VAL A 63 -18.83 5.49 10.16
C VAL A 63 -18.33 6.90 9.81
N GLU A 64 -18.38 7.81 10.80
CA GLU A 64 -17.91 9.18 10.63
C GLU A 64 -16.39 9.23 10.37
N LEU A 65 -15.61 8.43 11.09
CA LEU A 65 -14.17 8.34 10.87
C LEU A 65 -13.82 7.83 9.47
N GLN A 66 -14.45 6.73 9.02
CA GLN A 66 -14.25 6.22 7.66
C GLN A 66 -14.61 7.27 6.63
N LYS A 67 -15.74 7.95 6.79
CA LYS A 67 -16.16 9.03 5.89
C LYS A 67 -15.12 10.13 5.80
N ASN A 68 -14.67 10.66 6.94
CA ASN A 68 -13.76 11.79 7.01
C ASN A 68 -12.37 11.47 6.43
N GLU A 69 -11.90 10.24 6.59
CA GLU A 69 -10.54 9.84 6.22
C GLU A 69 -10.45 9.21 4.82
N TRP A 70 -11.43 8.41 4.40
CA TRP A 70 -11.39 7.70 3.13
C TRP A 70 -12.06 8.43 1.97
N ASP A 71 -13.11 9.23 2.21
CA ASP A 71 -13.81 9.92 1.12
C ASP A 71 -12.88 10.89 0.36
N PRO A 72 -12.03 11.71 1.03
CA PRO A 72 -11.10 12.59 0.32
C PRO A 72 -10.14 11.86 -0.61
N VAL A 73 -9.75 10.64 -0.25
CA VAL A 73 -8.83 9.80 -1.05
C VAL A 73 -9.55 9.25 -2.29
N ILE A 74 -10.80 8.79 -2.12
CA ILE A 74 -11.64 8.32 -3.24
C ILE A 74 -11.93 9.48 -4.19
N GLU A 75 -12.36 10.63 -3.67
CA GLU A 75 -12.62 11.84 -4.47
C GLU A 75 -11.38 12.29 -5.25
N TRP A 76 -10.21 12.26 -4.60
CA TRP A 76 -8.95 12.54 -5.27
C TRP A 76 -8.69 11.57 -6.42
N ALA A 77 -8.87 10.26 -6.20
CA ALA A 77 -8.62 9.24 -7.22
C ALA A 77 -9.59 9.35 -8.40
N GLU A 78 -10.88 9.56 -8.13
CA GLU A 78 -11.90 9.81 -9.13
C GLU A 78 -11.55 11.01 -10.00
N LYS A 79 -11.11 12.12 -9.39
CA LYS A 79 -10.66 13.31 -10.12
C LYS A 79 -9.35 13.09 -10.87
N ARG A 80 -8.37 12.44 -10.27
CA ARG A 80 -7.02 12.23 -10.83
C ARG A 80 -7.04 11.32 -12.04
N TYR A 81 -7.87 10.28 -12.02
CA TYR A 81 -7.99 9.30 -13.10
C TYR A 81 -9.22 9.51 -13.98
N ASN A 82 -10.09 10.46 -13.63
CA ASN A 82 -11.36 10.72 -14.32
C ASN A 82 -12.21 9.44 -14.41
N VAL A 83 -12.48 8.85 -13.25
CA VAL A 83 -13.21 7.59 -13.08
C VAL A 83 -14.28 7.73 -12.00
N VAL A 84 -15.14 6.72 -11.89
CA VAL A 84 -16.11 6.57 -10.79
C VAL A 84 -15.77 5.31 -10.02
N ILE A 85 -15.62 5.43 -8.71
CA ILE A 85 -15.27 4.36 -7.77
C ILE A 85 -16.40 4.20 -6.76
N GLY A 86 -16.73 5.27 -6.04
CA GLY A 86 -17.71 5.27 -4.96
C GLY A 86 -17.33 4.38 -3.75
N SER A 87 -18.30 4.19 -2.86
CA SER A 87 -18.18 3.33 -1.68
C SER A 87 -19.49 2.56 -1.46
N SER A 88 -19.46 1.53 -0.61
CA SER A 88 -20.60 0.65 -0.36
C SER A 88 -20.58 0.07 1.04
N THR A 89 -21.75 -0.04 1.68
CA THR A 89 -21.94 -0.82 2.92
C THR A 89 -22.33 -2.27 2.64
N SER A 90 -22.57 -2.63 1.36
CA SER A 90 -22.89 -3.99 0.96
C SER A 90 -21.64 -4.87 0.89
N ILE A 91 -21.80 -6.15 1.26
CA ILE A 91 -20.77 -7.18 1.08
C ILE A 91 -20.35 -7.35 -0.40
N MET A 92 -21.19 -6.91 -1.34
CA MET A 92 -20.90 -6.95 -2.77
C MET A 92 -19.96 -5.82 -3.23
N GLY A 93 -19.66 -4.82 -2.38
CA GLY A 93 -18.83 -3.67 -2.73
C GLY A 93 -19.57 -2.62 -3.58
N PRO A 94 -18.86 -1.57 -4.03
CA PRO A 94 -19.43 -0.57 -4.94
C PRO A 94 -19.58 -1.10 -6.36
N THR A 95 -20.53 -0.53 -7.11
CA THR A 95 -20.69 -0.84 -8.54
C THR A 95 -19.65 -0.07 -9.35
N LEU A 96 -18.60 -0.75 -9.79
CA LEU A 96 -17.54 -0.15 -10.61
C LEU A 96 -17.90 -0.21 -12.11
N PRO A 97 -18.00 0.93 -12.82
CA PRO A 97 -18.16 0.94 -14.26
C PRO A 97 -16.99 0.25 -14.97
N GLN A 98 -17.27 -0.43 -16.07
CA GLN A 98 -16.21 -1.07 -16.88
C GLN A 98 -15.16 -0.05 -17.33
N SER A 99 -15.57 1.18 -17.66
CA SER A 99 -14.67 2.28 -18.01
C SER A 99 -13.65 2.62 -16.90
N THR A 100 -14.02 2.47 -15.63
CA THR A 100 -13.08 2.66 -14.51
C THR A 100 -11.99 1.59 -14.54
N LYS A 101 -12.38 0.33 -14.75
CA LYS A 101 -11.43 -0.80 -14.86
C LYS A 101 -10.50 -0.59 -16.06
N ASP A 102 -11.05 -0.20 -17.21
CA ASP A 102 -10.28 0.04 -18.43
C ASP A 102 -9.26 1.18 -18.28
N THR A 103 -9.63 2.26 -17.57
CA THR A 103 -8.69 3.34 -17.23
C THR A 103 -7.55 2.84 -16.36
N PHE A 104 -7.84 2.07 -15.30
CA PHE A 104 -6.78 1.51 -14.45
C PHE A 104 -5.90 0.50 -15.18
N ILE A 105 -6.47 -0.35 -16.06
CA ILE A 105 -5.68 -1.25 -16.94
C ILE A 105 -4.70 -0.43 -17.78
N SER A 106 -5.21 0.60 -18.47
CA SER A 106 -4.41 1.45 -19.35
C SER A 106 -3.30 2.18 -18.57
N HIS A 107 -3.64 2.71 -17.40
CA HIS A 107 -2.69 3.39 -16.54
C HIS A 107 -1.60 2.44 -16.03
N LEU A 108 -1.96 1.26 -15.54
CA LEU A 108 -1.01 0.26 -15.05
C LEU A 108 -0.13 -0.30 -16.17
N ALA A 109 -0.68 -0.49 -17.37
CA ALA A 109 0.06 -0.95 -18.55
C ALA A 109 1.18 0.02 -18.97
N SER A 110 1.01 1.32 -18.68
CA SER A 110 2.00 2.35 -18.96
C SER A 110 3.30 2.19 -18.16
N TYR A 111 3.26 1.54 -17.00
CA TYR A 111 4.43 1.30 -16.16
C TYR A 111 5.31 0.19 -16.70
N ASN A 112 6.63 0.28 -16.50
CA ASN A 112 7.53 -0.84 -16.81
C ASN A 112 7.29 -2.01 -15.83
N SER A 113 7.75 -3.23 -16.18
CA SER A 113 7.47 -4.44 -15.38
C SER A 113 7.99 -4.36 -13.94
N TRP A 114 9.11 -3.66 -13.71
CA TRP A 114 9.67 -3.50 -12.37
C TRP A 114 8.79 -2.59 -11.51
N ALA A 115 8.42 -1.42 -12.04
CA ALA A 115 7.49 -0.51 -11.37
C ALA A 115 6.16 -1.22 -11.07
N LEU A 116 5.64 -2.00 -12.02
CA LEU A 116 4.40 -2.74 -11.84
C LEU A 116 4.49 -3.81 -10.74
N GLN A 117 5.62 -4.49 -10.60
CA GLN A 117 5.86 -5.44 -9.50
C GLN A 117 5.91 -4.72 -8.14
N GLY A 118 6.54 -3.55 -8.07
CA GLY A 118 6.53 -2.73 -6.85
C GLY A 118 5.12 -2.20 -6.51
N ILE A 119 4.34 -1.83 -7.51
CA ILE A 119 2.94 -1.40 -7.35
C ILE A 119 2.09 -2.55 -6.81
N GLU A 120 2.17 -3.73 -7.41
CA GLU A 120 1.41 -4.90 -6.94
C GLU A 120 1.78 -5.32 -5.52
N TYR A 121 3.07 -5.17 -5.15
CA TYR A 121 3.50 -5.37 -3.78
C TYR A 121 2.87 -4.35 -2.82
N MET A 122 2.87 -3.05 -3.15
CA MET A 122 2.20 -2.02 -2.35
C MET A 122 0.71 -2.31 -2.18
N ILE A 123 0.04 -2.71 -3.26
CA ILE A 123 -1.39 -3.06 -3.26
C ILE A 123 -1.65 -4.20 -2.27
N THR A 124 -0.78 -5.21 -2.27
CA THR A 124 -0.90 -6.35 -1.35
C THR A 124 -0.70 -5.93 0.11
N GLN A 125 0.28 -5.07 0.38
CA GLN A 125 0.56 -4.57 1.74
C GLN A 125 -0.60 -3.71 2.28
N LEU A 126 -1.12 -2.80 1.46
CA LEU A 126 -2.18 -1.86 1.84
C LEU A 126 -3.59 -2.41 1.65
N LYS A 127 -3.73 -3.56 0.98
CA LYS A 127 -5.01 -4.15 0.53
C LYS A 127 -5.88 -3.15 -0.23
N SER A 128 -5.23 -2.26 -1.00
CA SER A 128 -5.88 -1.14 -1.67
C SER A 128 -5.09 -0.72 -2.90
N LEU A 129 -5.76 -0.75 -4.06
CA LEU A 129 -5.27 -0.16 -5.29
C LEU A 129 -5.20 1.36 -5.15
N ILE A 130 -6.25 1.96 -4.60
CA ILE A 130 -6.40 3.42 -4.55
C ILE A 130 -5.32 4.06 -3.66
N LEU A 131 -5.07 3.50 -2.47
CA LEU A 131 -4.01 3.99 -1.59
C LEU A 131 -2.63 3.82 -2.22
N SER A 132 -2.38 2.68 -2.88
CA SER A 132 -1.11 2.43 -3.57
C SER A 132 -0.86 3.42 -4.70
N MET A 133 -1.89 3.70 -5.49
CA MET A 133 -1.83 4.68 -6.57
C MET A 133 -1.65 6.11 -6.04
N SER A 134 -2.27 6.43 -4.90
CA SER A 134 -2.06 7.69 -4.18
C SER A 134 -0.61 7.89 -3.72
N LEU A 135 0.09 6.82 -3.33
CA LEU A 135 1.53 6.87 -3.04
C LEU A 135 2.36 7.10 -4.31
N VAL A 136 2.06 6.38 -5.39
CA VAL A 136 2.78 6.52 -6.67
C VAL A 136 2.66 7.93 -7.25
N ASP A 137 1.49 8.55 -7.14
CA ASP A 137 1.25 9.93 -7.56
C ASP A 137 1.65 10.97 -6.49
N LYS A 138 2.25 10.54 -5.38
CA LYS A 138 2.72 11.39 -4.27
C LYS A 138 1.63 12.26 -3.64
N HIS A 139 0.38 11.77 -3.68
CA HIS A 139 -0.74 12.41 -3.02
C HIS A 139 -0.75 12.16 -1.51
N LEU A 140 -0.39 10.93 -1.11
CA LEU A 140 -0.25 10.53 0.29
C LEU A 140 1.22 10.25 0.62
N THR A 141 1.58 10.43 1.90
CA THR A 141 2.82 9.84 2.44
C THR A 141 2.60 8.37 2.80
N VAL A 142 3.70 7.63 2.98
CA VAL A 142 3.66 6.24 3.42
C VAL A 142 2.95 6.10 4.78
N GLU A 143 3.20 7.02 5.70
CA GLU A 143 2.60 7.02 7.03
C GLU A 143 1.08 7.19 6.95
N GLN A 144 0.61 8.07 6.06
CA GLN A 144 -0.82 8.30 5.82
C GLN A 144 -1.47 7.08 5.17
N ALA A 145 -0.89 6.54 4.09
CA ALA A 145 -1.46 5.39 3.40
C ALA A 145 -1.56 4.16 4.31
N VAL A 146 -0.53 3.90 5.12
CA VAL A 146 -0.56 2.79 6.09
C VAL A 146 -1.61 3.02 7.17
N LEU A 147 -1.73 4.24 7.69
CA LEU A 147 -2.78 4.57 8.67
C LEU A 147 -4.17 4.33 8.08
N LEU A 148 -4.41 4.84 6.86
CA LEU A 148 -5.68 4.70 6.16
C LEU A 148 -6.03 3.24 5.85
N SER A 149 -5.05 2.40 5.48
CA SER A 149 -5.27 0.96 5.27
C SER A 149 -5.65 0.19 6.53
N ARG A 150 -5.34 0.74 7.71
CA ARG A 150 -5.56 0.12 9.02
C ARG A 150 -6.58 0.88 9.88
N LEU A 151 -7.32 1.81 9.28
CA LEU A 151 -8.14 2.78 10.01
C LEU A 151 -9.08 2.11 11.03
N GLU A 152 -9.72 1.02 10.63
CA GLU A 152 -10.62 0.25 11.50
C GLU A 152 -9.88 -0.47 12.64
N GLU A 153 -8.73 -1.09 12.34
CA GLU A 153 -7.90 -1.76 13.35
C GLU A 153 -7.44 -0.75 14.41
N GLU A 154 -6.99 0.43 13.97
CA GLU A 154 -6.55 1.51 14.85
C GLU A 154 -7.71 2.02 15.72
N TYR A 155 -8.92 2.13 15.16
CA TYR A 155 -10.12 2.48 15.92
C TYR A 155 -10.43 1.43 17.01
N GLN A 156 -10.35 0.14 16.68
CA GLN A 156 -10.60 -0.95 17.61
C GLN A 156 -9.56 -1.01 18.74
N ILE A 157 -8.28 -0.82 18.41
CA ILE A 157 -7.18 -0.76 19.38
C ILE A 157 -7.41 0.37 20.39
N GLN A 158 -7.84 1.55 19.91
CA GLN A 158 -8.14 2.69 20.77
C GLN A 158 -9.35 2.45 21.68
N HIS A 159 -10.38 1.74 21.20
CA HIS A 159 -11.62 1.54 21.95
C HIS A 159 -11.60 0.35 22.92
N TRP A 160 -10.85 -0.71 22.64
CA TRP A 160 -10.92 -1.97 23.42
C TRP A 160 -9.65 -2.32 24.21
N GLY A 161 -8.65 -1.44 24.22
CA GLY A 161 -7.46 -1.59 25.04
C GLY A 161 -6.41 -2.50 24.38
N ASN A 162 -5.18 -2.01 24.36
CA ASN A 162 -4.09 -2.50 23.54
C ASN A 162 -3.28 -3.63 24.21
N VAL A 163 -2.79 -4.61 23.44
CA VAL A 163 -1.59 -5.38 23.80
C VAL A 163 -0.39 -4.67 23.17
N GLU A 164 0.11 -3.63 23.86
CA GLU A 164 0.99 -2.57 23.35
C GLU A 164 2.14 -3.01 22.43
N TRP A 165 2.74 -4.18 22.65
CA TRP A 165 3.95 -4.60 21.93
C TRP A 165 3.72 -5.20 20.53
N ALA A 166 2.57 -5.83 20.26
CA ALA A 166 2.34 -6.53 19.00
C ALA A 166 1.93 -5.58 17.86
N HIS A 167 1.07 -4.62 18.16
CA HIS A 167 0.50 -3.70 17.17
C HIS A 167 1.52 -2.70 16.62
N ASP A 168 2.44 -2.24 17.47
CA ASP A 168 3.52 -1.34 17.07
C ASP A 168 4.46 -2.01 16.07
N TYR A 169 4.88 -3.25 16.35
CA TYR A 169 5.77 -3.99 15.45
C TYR A 169 5.17 -4.18 14.05
N GLU A 170 3.92 -4.64 13.97
CA GLU A 170 3.21 -4.82 12.70
C GLU A 170 3.09 -3.52 11.92
N ARG A 171 2.81 -2.41 12.61
CA ARG A 171 2.71 -1.08 11.99
C ARG A 171 4.04 -0.62 11.45
N TYR A 172 5.13 -0.78 12.20
CA TYR A 172 6.47 -0.42 11.75
C TYR A 172 6.95 -1.30 10.60
N ASP A 173 6.67 -2.61 10.63
CA ASP A 173 7.02 -3.53 9.55
C ASP A 173 6.26 -3.18 8.26
N LEU A 174 4.94 -2.97 8.36
CA LEU A 174 4.11 -2.56 7.22
C LEU A 174 4.57 -1.23 6.62
N ARG A 175 4.89 -0.24 7.47
CA ARG A 175 5.47 1.05 7.03
C ARG A 175 6.81 0.85 6.32
N ALA A 176 7.71 0.05 6.88
CA ALA A 176 9.02 -0.19 6.29
C ALA A 176 8.91 -0.85 4.91
N ARG A 177 8.05 -1.87 4.79
CA ARG A 177 7.78 -2.56 3.52
C ARG A 177 7.15 -1.65 2.48
N THR A 178 6.14 -0.87 2.89
CA THR A 178 5.46 0.08 2.02
C THR A 178 6.44 1.16 1.54
N ALA A 179 7.24 1.73 2.45
CA ALA A 179 8.25 2.73 2.09
C ALA A 179 9.31 2.19 1.12
N ALA A 180 9.80 0.96 1.35
CA ALA A 180 10.76 0.32 0.47
C ALA A 180 10.18 0.13 -0.94
N ALA A 181 8.92 -0.32 -1.04
CA ALA A 181 8.24 -0.51 -2.31
C ALA A 181 7.97 0.82 -3.02
N THR A 182 7.50 1.85 -2.30
CA THR A 182 7.29 3.20 -2.86
C THR A 182 8.58 3.78 -3.43
N LEU A 183 9.68 3.70 -2.68
CA LEU A 183 10.99 4.16 -3.13
C LEU A 183 11.44 3.42 -4.39
N PHE A 184 11.28 2.10 -4.41
CA PHE A 184 11.63 1.29 -5.57
C PHE A 184 10.83 1.66 -6.81
N VAL A 185 9.51 1.82 -6.69
CA VAL A 185 8.67 2.25 -7.81
C VAL A 185 9.17 3.58 -8.35
N HIS A 186 9.35 4.60 -7.50
CA HIS A 186 9.86 5.89 -7.94
C HIS A 186 11.22 5.79 -8.65
N LEU A 187 12.15 4.99 -8.11
CA LEU A 187 13.45 4.74 -8.75
C LEU A 187 13.29 4.08 -10.14
N CYS A 188 12.37 3.13 -10.29
CA CYS A 188 12.08 2.50 -11.58
C CYS A 188 11.47 3.47 -12.59
N LEU A 189 10.63 4.41 -12.14
CA LEU A 189 10.02 5.43 -13.00
C LEU A 189 11.04 6.48 -13.45
N GLU A 190 11.92 6.92 -12.56
CA GLU A 190 13.00 7.87 -12.87
C GLU A 190 14.01 7.26 -13.85
N ASN A 191 14.43 6.00 -13.62
CA ASN A 191 15.34 5.30 -14.52
C ASN A 191 14.77 5.12 -15.93
N SER A 192 13.47 4.86 -16.06
CA SER A 192 12.79 4.83 -17.36
C SER A 192 12.84 6.20 -18.06
N THR A 193 12.62 7.28 -17.30
CA THR A 193 12.66 8.65 -17.83
C THR A 193 14.06 9.03 -18.31
N ILE A 194 15.11 8.67 -17.56
CA ILE A 194 16.51 8.95 -17.90
C ILE A 194 16.93 8.17 -19.16
N LYS A 195 16.62 6.87 -19.25
CA LYS A 195 16.91 6.07 -20.44
C LYS A 195 16.24 6.63 -21.70
N HIS A 196 14.99 7.08 -21.58
CA HIS A 196 14.28 7.69 -22.71
C HIS A 196 14.96 8.99 -23.18
N LYS A 197 15.41 9.85 -22.27
CA LYS A 197 16.13 11.09 -22.64
C LYS A 197 17.50 10.82 -23.29
N LEU A 198 18.23 9.81 -22.82
CA LEU A 198 19.55 9.46 -23.35
C LEU A 198 19.50 8.81 -24.73
N LEU A 199 18.37 8.19 -25.12
CA LEU A 199 18.17 7.58 -26.43
C LEU A 199 17.63 8.54 -27.50
N GLN A 200 17.32 9.79 -27.11
CA GLN A 200 16.85 10.86 -28.01
C GLN A 200 17.96 11.86 -28.40
N HIS A 201 19.18 11.62 -27.94
CA HIS A 201 20.41 12.34 -28.29
C HIS A 201 21.40 11.40 -28.96
#